data_AF-A0A9D0P500-F1
#
_entry.id   AF-A0A9D0P500-F1
#
_cell.length_a   1.000
_cell.length_b   1.000
_cell.length_c   1.000
_cell.angle_alpha   90.00
_cell.angle_beta   90.00
_cell.angle_gamma   90.00
#
_symmetry.space_group_name_H-M   'P 1'
#
loop_
_entity.id
_entity.type
_entity.pdbx_description
1 polymer ?
#
loop_
_entity_poly.entity_id
_entity_poly.type
_entity_poly.pdbx_seq_one_letter_code
_entity_poly.pdbx_strand_id
1 'polypeptide(L)'
;MRNKLLILLALVAAVLLASGNACARKAWTNTQPAINATHIFQGEINRRGKPTGFHAKFNGKVAKGAKILRIKGKPNKAGVYTANVAILDPESKQWKNKFSSMFPDKMKPKEVLKAVLHAYKHRKKGKTTPWRGPSGYGFPIEGYLLRNGKINTAYPIYIRDKR
;
A
#
# COMPACT_ATOMS: atom_id res chain seq x y z
N MET A 1 28.72 67.15 -1.51
CA MET A 1 27.71 66.14 -1.10
C MET A 1 28.09 64.81 -1.74
N ARG A 2 27.93 63.72 -0.99
CA ARG A 2 28.55 62.39 -1.19
C ARG A 2 27.99 61.60 -2.40
N ASN A 3 28.91 60.87 -3.04
CA ASN A 3 28.75 59.71 -3.94
C ASN A 3 27.47 58.90 -3.72
N LYS A 4 26.81 58.47 -4.81
CA LYS A 4 26.25 57.12 -4.99
C LYS A 4 26.04 56.80 -6.48
N LEU A 5 26.78 55.84 -7.04
CA LEU A 5 26.15 54.78 -7.85
C LEU A 5 27.08 53.57 -7.95
N LEU A 6 26.75 52.55 -7.15
CA LEU A 6 27.31 51.21 -7.20
C LEU A 6 26.62 50.45 -8.34
N ILE A 7 27.39 49.94 -9.30
CA ILE A 7 26.88 49.03 -10.35
C ILE A 7 27.17 47.59 -9.93
N LEU A 8 26.07 46.91 -9.61
CA LEU A 8 25.76 45.47 -9.54
C LEU A 8 26.92 44.44 -9.63
N LEU A 9 27.10 43.70 -8.53
CA LEU A 9 27.64 42.33 -8.56
C LEU A 9 26.67 41.39 -9.30
N ALA A 10 27.16 40.68 -10.31
CA ALA A 10 26.48 39.52 -10.89
C ALA A 10 26.69 38.30 -9.97
N LEU A 11 25.63 37.90 -9.25
CA LEU A 11 25.57 36.63 -8.52
C LEU A 11 25.06 35.55 -9.48
N VAL A 12 25.96 34.73 -10.01
CA VAL A 12 25.61 33.52 -10.76
C VAL A 12 25.17 32.46 -9.75
N ALA A 13 23.86 32.29 -9.60
CA ALA A 13 23.28 31.19 -8.83
C ALA A 13 23.33 29.89 -9.66
N ALA A 14 24.35 29.07 -9.44
CA ALA A 14 24.36 27.68 -9.92
C ALA A 14 23.53 26.82 -8.96
N VAL A 15 22.21 26.77 -9.17
CA VAL A 15 21.36 25.76 -8.53
C VAL A 15 21.53 24.46 -9.30
N LEU A 16 22.42 23.59 -8.79
CA LEU A 16 22.44 22.18 -9.16
C LEU A 16 21.14 21.54 -8.68
N LEU A 17 20.21 21.33 -9.61
CA LEU A 17 19.04 20.48 -9.41
C LEU A 17 19.53 19.05 -9.22
N ALA A 18 19.69 18.63 -7.97
CA ALA A 18 19.75 17.21 -7.63
C ALA A 18 18.35 16.61 -7.88
N SER A 19 18.14 16.10 -9.09
CA SER A 19 17.00 15.25 -9.43
C SER A 19 17.16 13.90 -8.73
N GLY A 20 16.85 13.88 -7.43
CA GLY A 20 16.69 12.64 -6.67
C GLY A 20 15.50 11.86 -7.22
N ASN A 21 15.78 10.68 -7.78
CA ASN A 21 14.79 9.69 -8.19
C ASN A 21 13.82 9.40 -7.04
N ALA A 22 12.65 10.02 -7.06
CA ALA A 22 11.60 9.78 -6.08
C ALA A 22 10.95 8.41 -6.34
N CYS A 23 11.56 7.35 -5.82
CA CYS A 23 10.81 6.16 -5.45
C CYS A 23 9.70 6.63 -4.51
N ALA A 24 8.43 6.45 -4.90
CA ALA A 24 7.28 7.05 -4.21
C ALA A 24 7.38 6.80 -2.69
N ARG A 25 7.46 7.89 -1.91
CA ARG A 25 7.58 7.83 -0.45
C ARG A 25 6.40 7.04 0.12
N LYS A 26 6.69 6.05 0.98
CA LYS A 26 5.64 5.24 1.62
C LYS A 26 4.68 6.12 2.41
N ALA A 27 3.40 6.03 2.07
CA ALA A 27 2.31 6.70 2.77
C ALA A 27 1.88 5.86 3.97
N TRP A 28 2.03 6.43 5.16
CA TRP A 28 1.54 5.87 6.42
C TRP A 28 0.28 6.62 6.85
N THR A 29 -0.70 5.91 7.40
CA THR A 29 -1.88 6.54 8.00
C THR A 29 -1.54 7.18 9.34
N ASN A 30 -2.32 8.19 9.75
CA ASN A 30 -2.24 8.81 11.07
C ASN A 30 -3.08 8.05 12.13
N THR A 31 -3.32 6.76 11.93
CA THR A 31 -4.08 5.91 12.86
C THR A 31 -3.16 5.30 13.91
N GLN A 32 -3.73 4.74 14.98
CA GLN A 32 -2.99 3.97 15.98
C GLN A 32 -3.47 2.51 15.99
N PRO A 33 -2.62 1.54 15.60
CA PRO A 33 -1.31 1.71 14.98
C PRO A 33 -1.40 2.32 13.57
N ALA A 34 -0.31 2.92 13.11
CA ALA A 34 -0.20 3.41 11.73
C ALA A 34 -0.16 2.23 10.74
N ILE A 35 -0.76 2.43 9.57
CA ILE A 35 -0.90 1.42 8.51
C ILE A 35 -0.14 1.90 7.27
N ASN A 36 0.62 1.00 6.64
CA ASN A 36 1.25 1.27 5.34
C ASN A 36 0.18 1.29 4.23
N ALA A 37 -0.37 2.47 3.93
CA ALA A 37 -1.41 2.63 2.92
C ALA A 37 -0.87 2.39 1.50
N THR A 38 0.39 2.75 1.23
CA THR A 38 1.05 2.42 -0.05
C THR A 38 1.03 0.91 -0.28
N HIS A 39 1.37 0.11 0.72
CA HIS A 39 1.36 -1.35 0.60
C HIS A 39 -0.02 -1.90 0.28
N ILE A 40 -1.07 -1.41 0.93
CA ILE A 40 -2.44 -1.90 0.73
C ILE A 40 -2.98 -1.50 -0.64
N PHE A 41 -2.81 -0.24 -1.07
CA PHE A 41 -3.52 0.31 -2.23
C PHE A 41 -2.70 0.40 -3.51
N GLN A 42 -1.37 0.41 -3.42
CA GLN A 42 -0.49 0.63 -4.58
C GLN A 42 0.44 -0.56 -4.83
N GLY A 43 0.84 -1.27 -3.78
CA GLY A 43 1.90 -2.27 -3.85
C GLY A 43 3.29 -1.64 -3.85
N GLU A 44 4.30 -2.47 -3.62
CA GLU A 44 5.68 -2.03 -3.40
C GLU A 44 6.67 -3.08 -3.96
N ILE A 45 7.83 -2.62 -4.42
CA ILE A 45 9.01 -3.49 -4.59
C ILE A 45 9.78 -3.50 -3.28
N ASN A 46 10.01 -4.69 -2.71
CA ASN A 46 10.75 -4.84 -1.47
C ASN A 46 12.27 -4.77 -1.71
N ARG A 47 13.06 -4.72 -0.62
CA ARG A 47 14.54 -4.66 -0.67
C ARG A 47 15.22 -5.82 -1.40
N ARG A 48 14.49 -6.90 -1.72
CA ARG A 48 14.98 -8.05 -2.51
C ARG A 48 14.53 -7.98 -3.96
N GLY A 49 14.06 -6.83 -4.42
CA GLY A 49 13.56 -6.62 -5.77
C GLY A 49 12.24 -7.34 -6.08
N LYS A 50 11.50 -7.86 -5.09
CA LYS A 50 10.27 -8.61 -5.30
C LYS A 50 9.01 -7.74 -5.12
N PRO A 51 7.98 -7.90 -5.95
CA PRO A 51 6.71 -7.20 -5.79
C PRO A 51 5.94 -7.71 -4.55
N THR A 52 5.33 -6.80 -3.83
CA THR A 52 4.56 -7.04 -2.60
C THR A 52 3.34 -6.11 -2.52
N GLY A 53 2.40 -6.40 -1.62
CA GLY A 53 1.23 -5.55 -1.43
C GLY A 53 0.22 -5.61 -2.58
N PHE A 54 -0.48 -4.49 -2.76
CA PHE A 54 -1.65 -4.33 -3.62
C PHE A 54 -2.76 -5.33 -3.27
N HIS A 55 -3.50 -4.98 -2.23
CA HIS A 55 -4.60 -5.76 -1.65
C HIS A 55 -5.95 -5.07 -1.83
N ALA A 56 -6.00 -3.80 -2.22
CA ALA A 56 -7.25 -3.10 -2.46
C ALA A 56 -7.10 -2.13 -3.63
N LYS A 57 -8.18 -1.97 -4.41
CA LYS A 57 -8.34 -0.82 -5.30
C LYS A 57 -8.62 0.43 -4.46
N PHE A 58 -8.18 1.59 -4.93
CA PHE A 58 -8.49 2.87 -4.29
C PHE A 58 -9.73 3.46 -4.96
N ASN A 59 -10.87 3.49 -4.26
CA ASN A 59 -12.18 3.88 -4.82
C ASN A 59 -12.52 3.11 -6.11
N GLY A 60 -12.33 1.78 -6.10
CA GLY A 60 -12.60 0.93 -7.26
C GLY A 60 -11.59 1.07 -8.42
N LYS A 61 -10.59 1.96 -8.31
CA LYS A 61 -9.56 2.16 -9.34
C LYS A 61 -8.24 1.49 -8.94
N VAL A 62 -7.57 0.91 -9.94
CA VAL A 62 -6.23 0.34 -9.78
C VAL A 62 -5.21 1.48 -9.79
N ALA A 63 -4.26 1.47 -8.86
CA ALA A 63 -3.21 2.48 -8.80
C ALA A 63 -2.32 2.43 -10.06
N LYS A 64 -1.77 3.58 -10.49
CA LYS A 64 -0.94 3.70 -11.71
C LYS A 64 0.24 2.70 -11.74
N GLY A 65 0.81 2.38 -10.58
CA GLY A 65 1.91 1.42 -10.42
C GLY A 65 1.50 -0.05 -10.26
N ALA A 66 0.21 -0.38 -10.43
CA ALA A 66 -0.31 -1.73 -10.27
C ALA A 66 -1.18 -2.15 -11.48
N LYS A 67 -1.28 -3.46 -11.70
CA LYS A 67 -2.18 -4.07 -12.69
C LYS A 67 -2.83 -5.31 -12.09
N ILE A 68 -4.10 -5.53 -12.39
CA ILE A 68 -4.74 -6.85 -12.23
C ILE A 68 -4.58 -7.58 -13.55
N LEU A 69 -3.83 -8.68 -13.55
CA LEU A 69 -3.56 -9.45 -14.76
C LEU A 69 -4.66 -10.48 -15.03
N ARG A 70 -5.07 -11.20 -13.97
CA ARG A 70 -6.07 -12.26 -14.08
C ARG A 70 -6.70 -12.56 -12.73
N ILE A 71 -8.03 -12.58 -12.68
CA ILE A 71 -8.77 -13.08 -11.52
C ILE A 71 -8.59 -14.60 -11.42
N LYS A 72 -8.19 -15.08 -10.24
CA LYS A 72 -7.92 -16.50 -9.96
C LYS A 72 -9.06 -17.15 -9.17
N GLY A 73 -9.63 -16.43 -8.22
CA GLY A 73 -10.86 -16.79 -7.53
C GLY A 73 -11.83 -15.63 -7.64
N LYS A 74 -13.04 -15.90 -8.14
CA LYS A 74 -14.11 -14.89 -8.24
C LYS A 74 -14.45 -14.35 -6.84
N PRO A 75 -15.01 -13.13 -6.74
CA PRO A 75 -15.48 -12.60 -5.47
C PRO A 75 -16.40 -13.60 -4.74
N ASN A 76 -16.11 -13.86 -3.47
CA ASN A 76 -17.01 -14.62 -2.60
C ASN A 76 -18.20 -13.75 -2.15
N LYS A 77 -19.10 -14.29 -1.32
CA LYS A 77 -20.27 -13.56 -0.79
C LYS A 77 -19.91 -12.24 -0.09
N ALA A 78 -18.74 -12.15 0.54
CA ALA A 78 -18.24 -10.92 1.15
C ALA A 78 -17.57 -9.96 0.16
N GLY A 79 -17.32 -10.40 -1.08
CA GLY A 79 -16.68 -9.66 -2.16
C GLY A 79 -15.15 -9.81 -2.19
N VAL A 80 -14.55 -10.61 -1.31
CA VAL A 80 -13.11 -10.90 -1.33
C VAL A 80 -12.80 -11.79 -2.52
N TYR A 81 -11.73 -11.50 -3.24
CA TYR A 81 -11.30 -12.28 -4.41
C TYR A 81 -9.79 -12.48 -4.42
N THR A 82 -9.28 -13.27 -5.36
CA THR A 82 -7.84 -13.45 -5.56
C THR A 82 -7.47 -13.22 -7.01
N ALA A 83 -6.27 -12.68 -7.23
CA ALA A 83 -5.80 -12.35 -8.56
C ALA A 83 -4.28 -12.52 -8.69
N ASN A 84 -3.84 -12.78 -9.92
CA ASN A 84 -2.49 -12.44 -10.33
C ASN A 84 -2.46 -10.95 -10.65
N VAL A 85 -1.50 -10.24 -10.07
CA VAL A 85 -1.29 -8.79 -10.21
C VAL A 85 0.15 -8.52 -10.62
N ALA A 86 0.43 -7.33 -11.14
CA ALA A 86 1.79 -6.86 -11.38
C ALA A 86 2.01 -5.49 -10.72
N ILE A 87 3.21 -5.28 -10.19
CA ILE A 87 3.65 -4.00 -9.64
C ILE A 87 4.78 -3.48 -10.54
N LEU A 88 4.69 -2.21 -10.94
CA LEU A 88 5.75 -1.54 -11.67
C LEU A 88 6.92 -1.30 -10.73
N ASP A 89 8.07 -1.84 -11.08
CA ASP A 89 9.32 -1.50 -10.43
C ASP A 89 9.79 -0.12 -10.90
N PRO A 90 9.85 0.90 -10.02
CA PRO A 90 10.21 2.25 -10.43
C PRO A 90 11.68 2.38 -10.84
N GLU A 91 12.54 1.46 -10.41
CA GLU A 91 13.98 1.46 -10.72
C GLU A 91 14.22 0.83 -12.09
N SER A 92 13.81 -0.44 -12.26
CA SER A 92 14.01 -1.17 -13.52
C SER A 92 12.98 -0.85 -14.61
N LYS A 93 11.90 -0.14 -14.29
CA LYS A 93 10.72 0.11 -15.15
C LYS A 93 10.02 -1.17 -15.62
N GLN A 94 10.30 -2.32 -15.00
CA GLN A 94 9.69 -3.59 -15.35
C GLN A 94 8.46 -3.89 -14.50
N TRP A 95 7.47 -4.54 -15.11
CA TRP A 95 6.31 -5.08 -14.39
C TRP A 95 6.66 -6.41 -13.75
N LYS A 96 6.50 -6.52 -12.42
CA LYS A 96 6.81 -7.73 -11.67
C LYS A 96 5.54 -8.37 -11.12
N ASN A 97 5.34 -9.64 -11.44
CA ASN A 97 4.10 -10.37 -11.15
C ASN A 97 4.08 -10.97 -9.74
N LYS A 98 2.89 -11.01 -9.11
CA LYS A 98 2.63 -11.75 -7.87
C LYS A 98 1.18 -12.20 -7.77
N PHE A 99 0.91 -13.13 -6.86
CA PHE A 99 -0.43 -13.42 -6.40
C PHE A 99 -0.88 -12.41 -5.33
N SER A 100 -2.17 -12.09 -5.26
CA SER A 100 -2.76 -11.27 -4.21
C SER A 100 -4.18 -11.70 -3.86
N SER A 101 -4.50 -11.64 -2.57
CA SER A 101 -5.89 -11.60 -2.09
C SER A 101 -6.32 -10.13 -2.02
N MET A 102 -7.52 -9.86 -2.52
CA MET A 102 -8.04 -8.52 -2.76
C MET A 102 -9.27 -8.26 -1.90
N PHE A 103 -9.29 -7.10 -1.25
CA PHE A 103 -10.46 -6.57 -0.56
C PHE A 103 -11.59 -6.35 -1.55
N PRO A 104 -12.86 -6.38 -1.10
CA PRO A 104 -14.00 -6.09 -1.96
C PRO A 104 -13.85 -4.73 -2.65
N ASP A 105 -14.01 -4.69 -3.96
CA ASP A 105 -13.83 -3.46 -4.77
C ASP A 105 -14.81 -2.34 -4.37
N LYS A 106 -15.94 -2.70 -3.74
CA LYS A 106 -16.94 -1.77 -3.21
C LYS A 106 -16.48 -1.03 -1.94
N MET A 107 -15.47 -1.53 -1.23
CA MET A 107 -14.99 -0.89 0.00
C MET A 107 -14.19 0.36 -0.35
N LYS A 108 -14.61 1.50 0.21
CA LYS A 108 -13.86 2.74 0.15
C LYS A 108 -12.56 2.59 0.95
N PRO A 109 -11.49 3.34 0.64
CA PRO A 109 -10.22 3.27 1.37
C PRO A 109 -10.37 3.38 2.89
N LYS A 110 -11.26 4.27 3.36
CA LYS A 110 -11.58 4.42 4.78
C LYS A 110 -12.15 3.14 5.41
N GLU A 111 -12.97 2.39 4.68
CA GLU A 111 -13.59 1.15 5.16
C GLU A 111 -12.57 0.02 5.21
N VAL A 112 -11.68 -0.05 4.21
CA VAL A 112 -10.55 -1.00 4.21
C VAL A 112 -9.67 -0.76 5.45
N LEU A 113 -9.28 0.49 5.70
CA LEU A 113 -8.46 0.84 6.88
C LEU A 113 -9.18 0.55 8.20
N LYS A 114 -10.48 0.89 8.29
CA LYS A 114 -11.32 0.56 9.47
C LYS A 114 -11.39 -0.95 9.71
N ALA A 115 -11.55 -1.75 8.66
CA ALA A 115 -11.57 -3.21 8.74
C ALA A 115 -10.24 -3.79 9.23
N VAL A 116 -9.12 -3.25 8.74
CA VAL A 116 -7.77 -3.63 9.19
C VAL A 116 -7.57 -3.33 10.67
N LEU A 117 -7.94 -2.12 11.13
CA LEU A 117 -7.84 -1.75 12.55
C LEU A 117 -8.76 -2.61 13.42
N HIS A 118 -9.99 -2.88 12.96
CA HIS A 118 -10.93 -3.74 13.66
C HIS A 118 -10.37 -5.16 13.82
N ALA A 119 -9.84 -5.74 12.74
CA ALA A 119 -9.23 -7.07 12.78
C ALA A 119 -8.00 -7.10 13.69
N TYR A 120 -7.16 -6.06 13.65
CA TYR A 120 -6.01 -5.96 14.54
C TYR A 120 -6.44 -5.87 16.01
N LYS A 121 -7.44 -5.05 16.35
CA LYS A 121 -7.96 -4.89 17.71
C LYS A 121 -8.53 -6.21 18.26
N HIS A 122 -9.24 -6.97 17.43
CA HIS A 122 -9.91 -8.22 17.81
C HIS A 122 -9.15 -9.47 17.35
N ARG A 123 -7.83 -9.37 17.18
CA ARG A 123 -7.00 -10.47 16.71
C ARG A 123 -6.94 -11.61 17.73
N LYS A 124 -6.72 -12.83 17.23
CA LYS A 124 -6.48 -14.02 18.07
C LYS A 124 -5.28 -13.78 19.00
N LYS A 125 -5.42 -14.15 20.28
CA LYS A 125 -4.32 -14.16 21.24
C LYS A 125 -3.37 -15.34 20.94
N GLY A 126 -2.10 -15.25 21.35
CA GLY A 126 -1.10 -16.33 21.23
C GLY A 126 -0.40 -16.46 19.86
N LYS A 127 -1.09 -16.23 18.74
CA LYS A 127 -0.45 -16.19 17.39
C LYS A 127 -0.36 -14.76 16.87
N THR A 128 0.86 -14.20 16.86
CA THR A 128 1.09 -12.78 16.53
C THR A 128 1.61 -12.56 15.10
N THR A 129 2.06 -13.61 14.40
CA THR A 129 2.73 -13.48 13.09
C THR A 129 2.35 -14.63 12.12
N PRO A 130 1.58 -14.34 11.04
CA PRO A 130 0.75 -13.14 10.92
C PRO A 130 -0.25 -13.07 12.08
N TRP A 131 -0.58 -11.85 12.49
CA TRP A 131 -1.77 -11.67 13.33
C TRP A 131 -3.00 -11.91 12.48
N ARG A 132 -4.09 -12.38 13.11
CA ARG A 132 -5.35 -12.64 12.41
C ARG A 132 -6.54 -12.18 13.24
N GLY A 133 -7.49 -11.50 12.63
CA GLY A 133 -8.74 -11.12 13.28
C GLY A 133 -9.91 -10.92 12.32
N PRO A 134 -11.12 -10.75 12.85
CA PRO A 134 -12.32 -10.52 12.05
C PRO A 134 -12.36 -9.10 11.49
N SER A 135 -12.68 -8.94 10.21
CA SER A 135 -12.77 -7.62 9.57
C SER A 135 -13.96 -6.77 10.07
N GLY A 136 -14.99 -7.42 10.61
CA GLY A 136 -16.31 -6.80 10.83
C GLY A 136 -17.20 -6.77 9.57
N TYR A 137 -16.73 -7.32 8.45
CA TYR A 137 -17.41 -7.36 7.15
C TYR A 137 -17.57 -8.78 6.60
N GLY A 138 -17.58 -9.79 7.47
CA GLY A 138 -17.80 -11.19 7.07
C GLY A 138 -16.59 -11.90 6.43
N PHE A 139 -15.37 -11.41 6.64
CA PHE A 139 -14.14 -12.10 6.22
C PHE A 139 -12.99 -11.90 7.23
N PRO A 140 -12.02 -12.82 7.33
CA PRO A 140 -10.84 -12.61 8.17
C PRO A 140 -9.83 -11.71 7.48
N ILE A 141 -9.01 -11.01 8.26
CA ILE A 141 -7.82 -10.30 7.79
C ILE A 141 -6.61 -10.87 8.52
N GLU A 142 -5.53 -11.07 7.77
CA GLU A 142 -4.20 -11.30 8.32
C GLU A 142 -3.27 -10.12 8.04
N GLY A 143 -2.26 -9.94 8.87
CA GLY A 143 -1.26 -8.91 8.65
C GLY A 143 0.02 -9.10 9.45
N TYR A 144 1.00 -8.23 9.18
CA TYR A 144 2.30 -8.24 9.82
C TYR A 144 2.64 -6.84 10.35
N LEU A 145 3.29 -6.81 11.52
CA LEU A 145 3.80 -5.59 12.12
C LEU A 145 5.27 -5.36 11.75
N LEU A 146 5.67 -4.10 11.70
CA LEU A 146 7.07 -3.73 11.86
C LEU A 146 7.48 -3.84 13.33
N ARG A 147 8.79 -3.82 13.60
CA ARG A 147 9.34 -3.82 14.97
C ARG A 147 8.80 -2.68 15.85
N ASN A 148 8.48 -1.54 15.24
CA ASN A 148 7.90 -0.38 15.93
C ASN A 148 6.36 -0.43 16.07
N GLY A 149 5.75 -1.60 15.88
CA GLY A 149 4.30 -1.81 16.08
C GLY A 149 3.40 -1.28 14.97
N LYS A 150 3.94 -0.65 13.91
CA LYS A 150 3.14 -0.23 12.74
C LYS A 150 2.69 -1.43 11.93
N ILE A 151 1.48 -1.40 11.38
CA ILE A 151 0.97 -2.43 10.47
C ILE A 151 1.63 -2.24 9.10
N ASN A 152 2.58 -3.11 8.76
CA ASN A 152 3.30 -3.05 7.49
C ASN A 152 2.46 -3.54 6.32
N THR A 153 1.63 -4.55 6.56
CA THR A 153 0.72 -5.13 5.57
C THR A 153 -0.48 -5.73 6.26
N ALA A 154 -1.62 -5.71 5.57
CA ALA A 154 -2.83 -6.40 5.94
C ALA A 154 -3.60 -6.77 4.67
N TYR A 155 -4.13 -7.99 4.62
CA TYR A 155 -4.81 -8.53 3.46
C TYR A 155 -6.00 -9.40 3.89
N PRO A 156 -7.08 -9.43 3.09
CA PRO A 156 -8.21 -10.28 3.39
C PRO A 156 -7.86 -11.73 3.10
N ILE A 157 -8.40 -12.63 3.90
CA ILE A 157 -8.32 -14.04 3.64
C ILE A 157 -9.48 -14.43 2.73
N TYR A 158 -9.15 -14.89 1.53
CA TYR A 158 -10.13 -15.45 0.61
C TYR A 158 -10.57 -16.83 1.10
N ILE A 159 -11.87 -16.98 1.32
CA ILE A 159 -12.52 -18.25 1.62
C ILE A 159 -13.52 -18.47 0.50
N ARG A 160 -13.40 -19.60 -0.21
CA ARG A 160 -14.35 -19.99 -1.25
C ARG A 160 -15.68 -20.31 -0.59
N ASP A 161 -16.78 -19.78 -1.12
CA ASP A 161 -18.12 -20.15 -0.67
C ASP A 161 -18.36 -21.65 -0.91
N LYS A 162 -18.95 -22.32 0.08
CA LYS A 162 -19.44 -23.69 -0.11
C LYS A 162 -20.61 -23.64 -1.10
N ARG A 163 -20.65 -24.61 -2.01
CA ARG A 163 -21.80 -24.84 -2.89
C ARG A 163 -22.99 -25.30 -2.06
#